data_AF-A0A412AWC9-F1
#
_entry.id   AF-A0A412AWC9-F1
#
_cell.length_a   1.000
_cell.length_b   1.000
_cell.length_c   1.000
_cell.angle_alpha   90.00
_cell.angle_beta   90.00
_cell.angle_gamma   90.00
#
_symmetry.space_group_name_H-M   'P 1'
#
loop_
_entity.id
_entity.type
_entity.pdbx_description
1 polymer ?
#
loop_
_entity_poly.entity_id
_entity_poly.type
_entity_poly.pdbx_seq_one_letter_code
_entity_poly.pdbx_strand_id
1 'polypeptide(L)'
;MEEKKTATYEITPDTDGNRYRFYCDVSGALVCITAPYRADTPEAELMLAWEKEGRTHFNQCRKCGKFTIDAVYNPVVFECTDCAPFECETRYCKSCGAKINVDAGERFCPVCKKKLYYEGG
;
A
#
# COMPACT_ATOMS: atom_id res chain seq x y z
N MET A 1 -5.08 -20.91 1.09
CA MET A 1 -5.56 -19.52 1.17
C MET A 1 -6.13 -19.21 -0.19
N GLU A 2 -7.41 -18.86 -0.29
CA GLU A 2 -8.01 -18.53 -1.59
C GLU A 2 -7.37 -17.27 -2.17
N GLU A 3 -7.06 -17.30 -3.45
CA GLU A 3 -6.47 -16.17 -4.16
C GLU A 3 -7.56 -15.10 -4.35
N LYS A 4 -7.41 -13.95 -3.68
CA LYS A 4 -8.31 -12.81 -3.89
C LYS A 4 -8.18 -12.35 -5.34
N LYS A 5 -9.31 -12.28 -6.04
CA LYS A 5 -9.37 -11.82 -7.44
C LYS A 5 -9.34 -10.29 -7.58
N THR A 6 -9.87 -9.58 -6.58
CA THR A 6 -9.97 -8.12 -6.55
C THR A 6 -9.70 -7.57 -5.15
N ALA A 7 -9.48 -6.25 -5.05
CA ALA A 7 -9.51 -5.54 -3.78
C ALA A 7 -10.93 -5.52 -3.17
N THR A 8 -11.06 -5.21 -1.88
CA THR A 8 -12.35 -4.92 -1.26
C THR A 8 -13.11 -3.86 -2.05
N TYR A 9 -14.41 -4.05 -2.26
CA TYR A 9 -15.20 -3.13 -3.07
C TYR A 9 -16.63 -2.95 -2.56
N GLU A 10 -17.25 -1.85 -3.00
CA GLU A 10 -18.68 -1.59 -2.90
C GLU A 10 -19.25 -1.30 -4.28
N ILE A 11 -20.52 -1.68 -4.49
CA ILE A 11 -21.23 -1.47 -5.75
C ILE A 11 -22.22 -0.32 -5.57
N THR A 12 -22.24 0.61 -6.52
CA THR A 12 -23.24 1.68 -6.60
C THR A 12 -23.98 1.58 -7.94
N PRO A 13 -25.30 1.34 -7.95
CA PRO A 13 -26.09 1.35 -9.19
C PRO A 13 -26.05 2.70 -9.89
N ASP A 14 -25.99 2.68 -11.22
CA ASP A 14 -26.07 3.85 -12.11
C ASP A 14 -27.00 3.53 -13.31
N THR A 15 -27.34 4.52 -14.13
CA THR A 15 -28.26 4.38 -15.26
C THR A 15 -27.74 3.42 -16.34
N ASP A 16 -26.42 3.37 -16.53
CA ASP A 16 -25.75 2.60 -17.60
C ASP A 16 -24.98 1.37 -17.09
N GLY A 17 -25.25 0.93 -15.86
CA GLY A 17 -24.57 -0.20 -15.23
C GLY A 17 -24.21 0.10 -13.79
N ASN A 18 -23.36 -0.72 -13.19
CA ASN A 18 -22.88 -0.50 -11.83
C ASN A 18 -21.51 0.20 -11.83
N ARG A 19 -21.30 1.08 -10.86
CA ARG A 19 -19.98 1.60 -10.53
C ARG A 19 -19.38 0.81 -9.38
N TYR A 20 -18.07 0.59 -9.44
CA TYR A 20 -17.32 -0.08 -8.41
C TYR A 20 -16.42 0.90 -7.67
N ARG A 21 -16.48 0.86 -6.35
CA ARG A 21 -15.63 1.62 -5.45
C ARG A 21 -14.63 0.65 -4.84
N PHE A 22 -13.36 0.71 -5.26
CA PHE A 22 -12.32 -0.18 -4.77
C PHE A 22 -11.53 0.46 -3.63
N TYR A 23 -11.30 -0.31 -2.57
CA TYR A 23 -10.68 0.12 -1.32
C TYR A 23 -9.40 -0.66 -1.05
N CYS A 24 -8.42 -0.02 -0.42
CA CYS A 24 -7.24 -0.70 0.08
C CYS A 24 -7.60 -1.67 1.21
N ASP A 25 -7.17 -2.93 1.12
CA ASP A 25 -7.46 -3.98 2.10
C ASP A 25 -6.74 -3.80 3.47
N VAL A 26 -5.83 -2.84 3.56
CA VAL A 26 -5.05 -2.56 4.79
C VAL A 26 -5.47 -1.23 5.41
N SER A 27 -5.44 -0.14 4.65
CA SER A 27 -5.79 1.18 5.18
C SER A 27 -7.28 1.49 5.12
N GLY A 28 -8.07 0.76 4.33
CA GLY A 28 -9.47 1.09 4.04
C GLY A 28 -9.67 2.31 3.14
N ALA A 29 -8.59 2.90 2.62
CA ALA A 29 -8.69 4.08 1.75
C ALA A 29 -9.41 3.74 0.44
N LEU A 30 -10.34 4.60 0.03
CA LEU A 30 -10.94 4.55 -1.31
C LEU A 30 -9.89 4.96 -2.34
N VAL A 31 -9.67 4.12 -3.35
CA VAL A 31 -8.59 4.29 -4.33
C VAL A 31 -9.12 4.58 -5.73
N CYS A 32 -10.20 3.90 -6.12
CA CYS A 32 -10.74 3.98 -7.47
C CYS A 32 -12.26 3.95 -7.40
N ILE A 33 -12.90 4.85 -8.15
CA ILE A 33 -14.32 4.78 -8.50
C ILE A 33 -14.37 4.64 -10.01
N THR A 34 -14.93 3.55 -10.51
CA THR A 34 -14.92 3.27 -11.94
C THR A 34 -15.99 4.06 -12.71
N ALA A 35 -15.87 4.09 -14.03
CA ALA A 35 -17.03 4.27 -14.90
C ALA A 35 -18.11 3.18 -14.63
N PRO A 36 -19.37 3.39 -15.04
CA PRO A 36 -20.37 2.34 -14.96
C PRO A 36 -20.03 1.21 -15.95
N TYR A 37 -20.15 -0.02 -15.48
CA TYR A 37 -19.95 -1.23 -16.27
C TYR A 37 -21.21 -2.08 -16.30
N ARG A 38 -21.43 -2.77 -17.43
CA ARG A 38 -22.47 -3.78 -17.60
C ARG A 38 -21.88 -5.06 -18.20
N ALA A 39 -22.25 -6.21 -17.67
CA ALA A 39 -21.97 -7.51 -18.28
C ALA A 39 -23.13 -8.50 -18.05
N ASP A 40 -23.05 -9.68 -18.66
CA ASP A 40 -24.08 -10.72 -18.57
C ASP A 40 -24.19 -11.34 -17.18
N THR A 41 -23.10 -11.29 -16.39
CA THR A 41 -23.08 -11.77 -15.00
C THR A 41 -22.42 -10.74 -14.07
N PRO A 42 -22.83 -10.70 -12.77
CA PRO A 42 -22.21 -9.81 -11.79
C PRO A 42 -20.69 -10.01 -11.65
N GLU A 43 -20.23 -11.26 -11.73
CA GLU A 43 -18.80 -11.57 -11.65
C GLU A 43 -18.03 -11.06 -12.87
N ALA A 44 -18.60 -11.20 -14.07
CA ALA A 44 -17.98 -10.68 -15.30
C ALA A 44 -17.93 -9.15 -15.29
N GLU A 45 -18.98 -8.50 -14.79
CA GLU A 45 -19.07 -7.04 -14.64
C GLU A 45 -18.01 -6.50 -13.67
N LEU A 46 -17.90 -7.14 -12.50
CA LEU A 46 -16.86 -6.83 -11.51
C LEU A 46 -15.46 -6.98 -12.10
N MET A 47 -15.19 -8.11 -12.75
CA MET A 47 -13.87 -8.37 -13.33
C MET A 47 -13.56 -7.38 -14.46
N LEU A 48 -14.55 -6.97 -15.24
CA LEU A 48 -14.37 -5.95 -16.27
C LEU A 48 -13.98 -4.59 -15.67
N ALA A 49 -14.67 -4.16 -14.62
CA ALA A 49 -14.35 -2.93 -13.89
C ALA A 49 -12.97 -3.00 -13.21
N TRP A 50 -12.65 -4.15 -12.62
CA TRP A 50 -11.36 -4.39 -11.99
C TRP A 50 -10.22 -4.36 -13.00
N GLU A 51 -10.27 -5.14 -14.08
CA GLU A 51 -9.16 -5.24 -15.03
C GLU A 51 -8.95 -3.95 -15.83
N LYS A 52 -10.02 -3.21 -16.15
CA LYS A 52 -9.91 -1.98 -16.93
C LYS A 52 -9.47 -0.77 -16.13
N GLU A 53 -9.91 -0.65 -14.89
CA GLU A 53 -9.69 0.56 -14.08
C GLU A 53 -9.13 0.26 -12.70
N GLY A 54 -9.67 -0.72 -11.97
CA GLY A 54 -9.26 -0.99 -10.59
C GLY A 54 -7.80 -1.45 -10.43
N ARG A 55 -7.41 -2.51 -11.14
CA ARG A 55 -6.19 -3.30 -10.93
C ARG A 55 -4.90 -2.48 -10.96
N THR A 56 -4.82 -1.46 -11.82
CA THR A 56 -3.61 -0.65 -11.99
C THR A 56 -3.25 0.18 -10.76
N HIS A 57 -4.17 0.37 -9.82
CA HIS A 57 -3.96 1.19 -8.63
C HIS A 57 -3.47 0.42 -7.40
N PHE A 58 -3.30 -0.91 -7.51
CA PHE A 58 -3.01 -1.76 -6.37
C PHE A 58 -1.79 -2.65 -6.58
N ASN A 59 -1.01 -2.81 -5.52
CA ASN A 59 -0.05 -3.89 -5.34
C ASN A 59 -0.72 -5.06 -4.64
N GLN A 60 -0.31 -6.30 -4.95
CA GLN A 60 -0.77 -7.49 -4.24
C GLN A 60 0.31 -7.96 -3.25
N CYS A 61 -0.07 -8.14 -1.99
CA CYS A 61 0.83 -8.70 -0.99
C CYS A 61 1.09 -10.18 -1.29
N ARG A 62 2.35 -10.57 -1.52
CA ARG A 62 2.69 -11.98 -1.82
C ARG A 62 2.37 -12.96 -0.68
N LYS A 63 2.31 -12.47 0.56
CA LYS A 63 2.14 -13.30 1.77
C LYS A 63 0.69 -13.53 2.13
N CYS A 64 -0.17 -12.52 2.02
CA CYS A 64 -1.58 -12.60 2.42
C CYS A 64 -2.58 -12.40 1.28
N GLY A 65 -2.13 -12.07 0.07
CA GLY A 65 -2.97 -11.89 -1.12
C GLY A 65 -3.81 -10.61 -1.14
N LYS A 66 -3.77 -9.78 -0.08
CA LYS A 66 -4.47 -8.50 0.00
C LYS A 66 -4.00 -7.51 -1.08
N PHE A 67 -4.91 -6.71 -1.60
CA PHE A 67 -4.61 -5.60 -2.52
C PHE A 67 -4.44 -4.28 -1.77
N THR A 68 -3.32 -3.62 -2.01
CA THR A 68 -2.84 -2.49 -1.19
C THR A 68 -2.31 -1.35 -2.05
N ILE A 69 -2.34 -0.14 -1.50
CA ILE A 69 -1.72 1.04 -2.10
C ILE A 69 -0.27 1.18 -1.65
N ASP A 70 0.53 1.94 -2.40
CA ASP A 70 1.96 2.16 -2.15
C ASP A 70 2.26 2.60 -0.71
N ALA A 71 1.41 3.45 -0.12
CA ALA A 71 1.58 3.97 1.24
C ALA A 71 1.64 2.89 2.33
N VAL A 72 1.08 1.70 2.08
CA VAL A 72 1.04 0.56 3.02
C VAL A 72 1.58 -0.72 2.39
N TYR A 73 2.43 -0.55 1.36
CA TYR A 73 3.11 -1.63 0.68
C TYR A 73 4.62 -1.50 0.88
N ASN A 74 5.27 -2.55 1.34
CA ASN A 74 6.71 -2.65 1.48
C ASN A 74 7.31 -3.27 0.21
N PRO A 75 7.86 -2.46 -0.72
CA PRO A 75 8.33 -2.96 -2.01
C PRO A 75 9.63 -3.76 -1.92
N VAL A 76 10.38 -3.65 -0.81
CA VAL A 76 11.64 -4.39 -0.62
C VAL A 76 11.37 -5.89 -0.50
N VAL A 77 10.26 -6.24 0.15
CA VAL A 77 9.85 -7.63 0.39
C VAL A 77 8.54 -7.99 -0.31
N PHE A 78 7.96 -7.08 -1.10
CA PHE A 78 6.70 -7.28 -1.84
C PHE A 78 5.50 -7.69 -0.96
N GLU A 79 5.41 -7.13 0.24
CA GLU A 79 4.39 -7.46 1.24
C GLU A 79 3.72 -6.19 1.76
N CYS A 80 2.49 -6.28 2.27
CA CYS A 80 1.86 -5.15 2.94
C CYS A 80 2.48 -4.90 4.33
N THR A 81 2.27 -3.71 4.87
CA THR A 81 2.83 -3.32 6.18
C THR A 81 2.27 -4.10 7.36
N ASP A 82 1.10 -4.73 7.25
CA ASP A 82 0.63 -5.69 8.27
C ASP A 82 1.50 -6.96 8.30
N CYS A 83 2.01 -7.37 7.14
CA CYS A 83 2.77 -8.61 6.94
C CYS A 83 4.27 -8.43 7.16
N ALA A 84 4.79 -7.29 6.70
CA ALA A 84 6.16 -6.84 6.86
C ALA A 84 6.14 -5.33 7.08
N PRO A 85 5.98 -4.88 8.34
CA PRO A 85 6.05 -3.47 8.68
C PRO A 85 7.32 -2.83 8.11
N PHE A 86 7.25 -1.56 7.76
CA PHE A 86 8.48 -0.80 7.59
C PHE A 86 9.23 -0.89 8.92
N GLU A 87 10.40 -1.53 8.93
CA GLU A 87 11.28 -1.44 10.08
C GLU A 87 11.49 0.06 10.32
N CYS A 88 11.10 0.58 11.50
CA CYS A 88 11.48 1.93 11.86
C CYS A 88 12.97 2.05 11.61
N GLU A 89 13.39 3.02 10.79
CA GLU A 89 14.78 3.17 10.37
C GLU A 89 15.66 3.05 11.60
N THR A 90 16.37 1.92 11.73
CA THR A 90 17.48 1.86 12.65
C THR A 90 18.51 2.78 12.05
N ARG A 91 18.52 4.02 12.52
CA ARG A 91 19.40 5.04 12.01
C ARG A 91 20.78 4.77 12.55
N TYR A 92 21.74 4.58 11.65
CA TYR A 92 23.14 4.47 12.00
C TYR A 92 23.86 5.75 11.57
N CYS A 93 24.90 6.14 12.30
CA CYS A 93 25.79 7.19 11.86
C CYS A 93 26.55 6.72 10.62
N LYS A 94 26.30 7.33 9.46
CA LYS A 94 26.99 6.99 8.19
C LYS A 94 28.51 7.16 8.23
N SER A 95 29.06 7.82 9.26
CA SER A 95 30.51 8.00 9.41
C SER A 95 31.20 7.04 10.36
N CYS A 96 30.53 6.50 11.38
CA CYS A 96 31.16 5.62 12.37
C CYS A 96 30.37 4.35 12.70
N GLY A 97 29.19 4.16 12.11
CA GLY A 97 28.35 2.99 12.32
C GLY A 97 27.64 2.92 13.67
N ALA A 98 27.81 3.91 14.56
CA ALA A 98 27.09 3.94 15.83
C ALA A 98 25.57 3.98 15.59
N LYS A 99 24.83 3.14 16.31
CA LYS A 99 23.36 3.17 16.34
C LYS A 99 22.91 4.50 16.94
N ILE A 100 21.97 5.15 16.29
CA ILE A 100 21.39 6.43 16.72
C ILE A 100 20.00 6.17 17.28
N ASN A 101 19.70 6.82 18.40
CA ASN A 101 18.35 6.84 18.93
C ASN A 101 17.51 7.82 18.11
N VAL A 102 16.60 7.28 17.31
CA VAL A 102 15.71 8.03 16.41
C VAL A 102 14.79 8.97 17.18
N ASP A 103 14.32 8.56 18.35
CA ASP A 103 13.37 9.32 19.17
C ASP A 103 14.02 10.50 19.90
N ALA A 104 15.36 10.51 19.99
CA ALA A 104 16.10 11.55 20.69
C ALA A 104 16.28 12.84 19.87
N GLY A 105 15.90 12.85 18.58
CA GLY A 105 16.00 14.03 17.72
C GLY A 105 17.44 14.55 17.52
N GLU A 106 18.43 13.68 17.70
CA GLU A 106 19.85 14.05 17.68
C GLU A 106 20.28 14.56 16.28
N ARG A 107 20.86 15.76 16.22
CA ARG A 107 21.44 16.32 14.98
C ARG A 107 22.89 15.91 14.74
N PHE A 108 23.54 15.31 15.74
CA PHE A 108 24.94 14.91 15.72
C PHE A 108 25.09 13.53 16.34
N CYS A 109 25.99 12.71 15.81
CA CYS A 109 26.29 11.39 16.37
C CYS A 109 26.83 11.53 17.81
N PRO A 110 26.31 10.78 18.80
CA PRO A 110 26.78 10.88 20.17
C PRO A 110 28.21 10.34 20.32
N VAL A 111 28.65 9.46 19.41
CA VAL A 111 29.99 8.84 19.40
C VAL A 111 30.99 9.73 18.66
N CYS A 112 30.83 9.93 17.35
CA CYS A 112 31.85 10.61 16.54
C CYS A 112 31.58 12.11 16.31
N LYS A 113 30.49 12.64 16.88
CA LYS A 113 30.09 14.06 16.81
C LYS A 113 29.87 14.63 15.41
N LYS A 114 29.91 13.81 14.35
CA LYS A 114 29.55 14.24 13.00
C LYS A 114 28.06 14.48 12.88
N LYS A 115 27.70 15.49 12.08
CA LYS A 115 26.32 15.84 11.77
C LYS A 115 25.61 14.65 11.12
N LEU A 116 24.39 14.38 11.59
CA LEU A 116 23.55 13.34 11.05
C LEU A 116 22.68 13.95 9.93
N TYR A 117 22.69 13.31 8.77
CA TYR A 117 21.85 13.66 7.62
C TYR A 117 20.84 12.55 7.44
N TYR A 118 19.66 12.75 8.01
CA TYR A 118 18.51 11.91 7.76
C TYR A 118 17.54 12.72 6.92
N GLU A 119 17.28 12.27 5.70
CA GLU A 119 16.30 12.90 4.82
C GLU A 119 14.89 12.52 5.29
N GLY A 120 13.95 13.46 5.16
CA GLY A 120 12.56 13.31 5.60
C GLY A 120 12.06 14.60 6.23
N GLY A 121 11.83 15.60 5.38
CA GLY A 121 10.95 16.74 5.67
C GLY A 121 9.56 16.47 5.12
#